data_AF-A0A7I7QXA7-F1
#
_entry.id   AF-A0A7I7QXA7-F1
#
_cell.length_a   1.000
_cell.length_b   1.000
_cell.length_c   1.000
_cell.angle_alpha   90.00
_cell.angle_beta   90.00
_cell.angle_gamma   90.00
#
_symmetry.space_group_name_H-M   'P 1'
#
loop_
_entity.id
_entity.type
_entity.pdbx_description
1 polymer ?
#
loop_
_entity_poly.entity_id
_entity_poly.type
_entity_poly.pdbx_seq_one_letter_code
_entity_poly.pdbx_strand_id
1 'polypeptide(L)' 'MTTALRVAALAFGLLALVAGGLQLWAYVASDGVRHLIVGIFAVAVGLSVFVAVGSKARGRRR' A
#
# COMPACT_ATOMS: atom_id res chain seq x y z
N MET A 1 -7.96 17.31 -6.19
CA MET A 1 -7.57 16.46 -5.06
C MET A 1 -7.12 17.39 -3.96
N THR A 2 -7.94 17.54 -2.93
CA THR A 2 -7.63 18.40 -1.79
C THR A 2 -6.44 17.83 -1.01
N THR A 3 -5.71 18.68 -0.29
CA THR A 3 -4.51 18.29 0.47
C THR A 3 -4.83 17.18 1.48
N ALA A 4 -5.97 17.28 2.16
CA ALA A 4 -6.48 16.27 3.09
C ALA A 4 -6.64 14.88 2.43
N LEU A 5 -7.19 14.82 1.22
CA LEU A 5 -7.42 13.55 0.52
C LEU A 5 -6.12 12.87 0.07
N ARG A 6 -5.08 13.66 -0.24
CA ARG A 6 -3.74 13.13 -0.55
C ARG A 6 -3.07 12.57 0.70
N VAL A 7 -3.15 13.28 1.83
CA VAL A 7 -2.59 12.80 3.11
C VAL A 7 -3.29 11.53 3.56
N ALA A 8 -4.62 11.47 3.47
CA ALA A 8 -5.38 10.26 3.79
C ALA A 8 -4.98 9.07 2.90
N ALA A 9 -4.80 9.29 1.59
CA ALA A 9 -4.35 8.25 0.67
C ALA A 9 -2.93 7.74 0.99
N LEU A 10 -2.01 8.64 1.35
CA LEU A 10 -0.65 8.28 1.75
C LEU A 10 -0.63 7.50 3.07
N ALA A 11 -1.40 7.95 4.07
CA ALA A 11 -1.53 7.26 5.34
C ALA A 11 -2.13 5.85 5.15
N PHE A 12 -3.15 5.73 4.31
CA PHE A 12 -3.74 4.43 3.95
C PHE A 12 -2.72 3.52 3.26
N GLY A 13 -1.95 4.03 2.28
CA GLY A 13 -0.92 3.26 1.60
C GLY A 13 0.19 2.77 2.54
N LEU A 14 0.59 3.59 3.51
CA LEU A 14 1.56 3.23 4.56
C LEU A 14 1.03 2.12 5.47
N LEU A 15 -0.21 2.26 5.96
CA LEU A 15 -0.85 1.23 6.78
C LEU A 15 -1.02 -0.08 6.02
N ALA A 16 -1.37 -0.02 4.73
CA ALA A 16 -1.48 -1.19 3.87
C ALA A 16 -0.13 -1.91 3.69
N LEU A 17 0.97 -1.17 3.53
CA LEU A 17 2.32 -1.75 3.46
C LEU A 17 2.72 -2.42 4.78
N VAL A 18 2.44 -1.78 5.91
CA VAL A 18 2.74 -2.36 7.24
C VAL A 18 1.92 -3.63 7.46
N ALA A 19 0.62 -3.59 7.16
CA ALA A 19 -0.26 -4.76 7.28
C ALA A 19 0.17 -5.91 6.36
N GLY A 20 0.50 -5.62 5.10
CA GLY A 20 0.99 -6.61 4.15
C GLY A 20 2.35 -7.20 4.53
N GLY A 21 3.27 -6.36 5.02
CA GLY A 21 4.57 -6.78 5.53
C GLY A 21 4.46 -7.68 6.76
N LEU A 22 3.57 -7.35 7.70
CA LEU A 22 3.29 -8.20 8.86
C LEU A 22 2.68 -9.56 8.46
N GLN A 23 1.83 -9.59 7.42
CA GLN A 23 1.29 -10.85 6.89
C GLN A 23 2.36 -11.69 6.18
N LEU A 24 3.28 -11.06 5.45
CA LEU A 24 4.45 -11.74 4.88
C LEU A 24 5.36 -12.31 5.97
N TRP A 25 5.56 -11.58 7.08
CA TRP A 25 6.31 -12.08 8.24
C TRP A 25 5.60 -13.26 8.91
N ALA A 26 4.28 -13.17 9.06
CA ALA A 26 3.47 -14.26 9.60
C ALA A 26 3.48 -15.51 8.71
N TYR A 27 3.59 -15.36 7.38
CA TYR A 27 3.77 -16.48 6.46
C TYR A 27 5.08 -17.23 6.74
N VAL A 28 6.19 -16.50 6.87
CA VAL A 28 7.50 -17.09 7.21
C VAL A 28 7.45 -17.82 8.56
N ALA A 29 6.66 -17.35 9.51
CA ALA A 29 6.54 -17.93 10.84
C ALA A 29 5.55 -19.11 10.95
N SER A 30 4.60 -19.26 10.03
CA SER A 30 3.43 -20.14 10.22
C SER A 30 2.99 -20.96 9.00
N ASP A 31 3.70 -20.88 7.86
CA ASP A 31 3.44 -21.63 6.60
C ASP A 31 2.01 -21.50 6.03
N GLY A 32 1.26 -20.47 6.44
CA GLY A 32 -0.10 -20.26 5.98
C GLY A 32 -0.14 -19.53 4.63
N VAL A 33 -0.34 -20.27 3.52
CA VAL A 33 -0.46 -19.72 2.14
C VAL A 33 -1.40 -18.51 2.04
N ARG A 34 -2.46 -18.48 2.86
CA ARG A 34 -3.38 -17.32 2.96
C ARG A 34 -2.67 -16.02 3.34
N HIS A 35 -1.69 -16.06 4.22
CA HIS A 35 -0.93 -14.88 4.65
C HIS A 35 -0.04 -14.33 3.53
N LEU A 36 0.51 -15.21 2.68
CA LEU A 36 1.28 -14.81 1.49
C LEU A 36 0.40 -14.05 0.48
N ILE A 37 -0.78 -14.60 0.16
CA ILE A 37 -1.71 -13.99 -0.82
C ILE A 37 -2.18 -12.61 -0.34
N VAL A 38 -2.62 -12.51 0.92
CA VAL A 38 -3.12 -11.24 1.46
C VAL A 38 -1.97 -10.23 1.63
N GLY A 39 -0.77 -10.68 1.98
CA GLY A 39 0.42 -9.85 2.08
C GLY A 39 0.83 -9.24 0.73
N ILE A 40 0.95 -10.05 -0.31
CA ILE A 40 1.26 -9.58 -1.67
C ILE A 40 0.19 -8.62 -2.18
N PHE A 41 -1.09 -8.95 -1.95
CA PHE A 41 -2.20 -8.09 -2.35
C PHE A 41 -2.13 -6.72 -1.68
N ALA A 42 -1.92 -6.68 -0.36
CA ALA A 42 -1.81 -5.42 0.39
C ALA A 42 -0.61 -4.57 -0.07
N VAL A 43 0.53 -5.19 -0.37
CA VAL A 43 1.71 -4.50 -0.92
C VAL A 43 1.43 -3.92 -2.30
N ALA A 44 0.82 -4.68 -3.20
CA ALA A 44 0.47 -4.22 -4.55
C ALA A 44 -0.53 -3.04 -4.51
N VAL A 45 -1.53 -3.11 -3.64
CA VAL A 45 -2.49 -2.02 -3.42
C VAL A 45 -1.80 -0.78 -2.87
N GLY A 46 -0.95 -0.94 -1.85
CA GLY A 46 -0.16 0.17 -1.28
C GLY A 46 0.67 0.88 -2.35
N LEU A 47 1.45 0.13 -3.13
CA LEU A 47 2.25 0.65 -4.24
C LEU A 47 1.41 1.38 -5.29
N SER A 48 0.27 0.82 -5.67
CA SER A 48 -0.66 1.45 -6.63
C SER A 48 -1.16 2.81 -6.13
N VAL A 49 -1.51 2.92 -4.84
CA VAL A 49 -1.93 4.20 -4.24
C VAL A 49 -0.80 5.23 -4.26
N PHE A 50 0.44 4.82 -3.93
CA PHE A 50 1.61 5.73 -4.02
C PHE A 50 1.85 6.22 -5.45
N VAL A 51 1.78 5.32 -6.44
CA VAL A 51 1.94 5.67 -7.86
C VAL A 51 0.81 6.61 -8.32
N ALA A 52 -0.44 6.36 -7.91
CA ALA A 52 -1.57 7.21 -8.27
C ALA A 52 -1.44 8.63 -7.69
N VAL A 53 -1.01 8.75 -6.43
CA VAL A 53 -0.75 10.05 -5.79
C VAL A 53 0.41 10.77 -6.48
N GLY A 54 1.50 10.06 -6.77
CA GLY A 54 2.67 10.61 -7.47
C GLY A 54 2.36 11.05 -8.90
N SER A 55 1.59 10.26 -9.64
CA SER A 55 1.16 10.56 -11.01
C SER A 55 0.25 11.80 -11.06
N LYS A 56 -0.69 11.93 -10.12
CA LYS A 56 -1.51 13.15 -9.97
C LYS A 56 -0.72 14.38 -9.53
N ALA A 57 0.39 14.22 -8.81
CA ALA A 57 1.28 15.32 -8.48
C ALA A 57 2.10 15.76 -9.71
N ARG A 58 2.58 14.80 -10.51
CA ARG A 58 3.38 15.04 -11.71
C ARG A 58 2.56 15.64 -12.86
N GLY A 59 1.32 15.18 -13.07
CA GLY A 59 0.40 15.72 -14.07
C GLY A 59 -0.13 17.13 -13.77
N ARG A 60 0.14 17.66 -12.56
CA ARG A 60 -0.18 19.05 -12.18
C ARG A 60 1.01 20.01 -12.38
N ARG A 61 2.18 19.47 -12.77
CA ARG A 61 3.45 20.18 -12.97
C ARG A 61 3.83 20.32 -14.46
N ARG A 62 3.09 19.68 -15.36
CA ARG A 62 3.09 19.94 -16.81
C ARG A 62 1.86 20.75 -17.14
#